data_AF-A0A529ZT56-F1
#
_entry.id   AF-A0A529ZT56-F1
#
_cell.length_a   1.000
_cell.length_b   1.000
_cell.length_c   1.000
_cell.angle_alpha   90.00
_cell.angle_beta   90.00
_cell.angle_gamma   90.00
#
_symmetry.space_group_name_H-M   'P 1'
#
loop_
_entity.id
_entity.type
_entity.pdbx_description
1 polymer ?
#
loop_
_entity_poly.entity_id
_entity_poly.type
_entity_poly.pdbx_seq_one_letter_code
_entity_poly.pdbx_strand_id
1 'polypeptide(L)'
;MKRPSPATISRRLLIARMGGLVAACALPRVAFGQTGKRIQPIDATFLFVADIHACRMASGLSPNCLQEGKTDAALLRNVAALNAIADKKWPAEIDGVSTGLHLAGTRIGTPLGLVTGGDITDDGG
;
A
#
# COMPACT_ATOMS: atom_id res chain seq x y z
N MET A 1 56.90 8.52 58.37
CA MET A 1 56.28 7.52 57.48
C MET A 1 54.88 7.17 57.98
N LYS A 2 54.00 6.84 57.03
CA LYS A 2 52.53 6.58 57.05
C LYS A 2 51.90 5.97 58.32
N ARG A 3 50.64 6.36 58.58
CA ARG A 3 49.43 5.52 58.33
C ARG A 3 48.14 6.36 58.43
N PRO A 4 47.33 6.51 57.36
CA PRO A 4 45.95 6.94 57.53
C PRO A 4 45.08 5.73 57.94
N SER A 5 44.28 5.91 58.99
CA SER A 5 43.24 4.97 59.45
C SER A 5 42.15 4.76 58.38
N PRO A 6 41.46 3.62 58.38
CA PRO A 6 40.42 3.34 57.39
C PRO A 6 39.24 4.29 57.61
N ALA A 7 38.79 4.95 56.54
CA ALA A 7 37.57 5.75 56.58
C ALA A 7 36.36 4.81 56.70
N THR A 8 35.65 4.88 57.82
CA THR A 8 34.37 4.21 58.02
C THR A 8 33.31 4.89 57.16
N ILE A 9 32.92 4.26 56.05
CA ILE A 9 31.84 4.75 55.20
C ILE A 9 30.52 4.63 55.97
N SER A 10 29.91 5.77 56.30
CA SER A 10 28.64 5.82 57.03
C SER A 10 27.49 5.29 56.16
N ARG A 11 26.80 4.24 56.64
CA ARG A 11 25.61 3.63 56.00
C ARG A 11 24.53 4.65 55.63
N ARG A 12 24.45 5.79 56.33
CA ARG A 12 23.48 6.86 56.03
C ARG A 12 23.77 7.59 54.72
N LEU A 13 25.04 7.68 54.31
CA LEU A 13 25.43 8.32 53.06
C LEU A 13 25.07 7.45 51.84
N LEU A 14 25.06 6.13 52.01
CA LEU A 14 24.67 5.19 50.95
C LEU A 14 23.17 5.26 50.64
N ILE A 15 22.32 5.38 51.66
CA ILE A 15 20.86 5.45 51.50
C ILE A 15 20.43 6.78 50.87
N ALA A 16 21.08 7.89 51.23
CA ALA A 16 20.82 9.20 50.62
C ALA A 16 21.12 9.24 49.11
N ARG A 17 22.03 8.38 48.62
CA ARG A 17 22.39 8.30 47.19
C ARG A 17 21.46 7.40 46.37
N MET A 18 20.68 6.51 46.99
CA MET A 18 19.69 5.67 46.29
C MET A 18 18.34 6.37 46.10
N GLY A 19 17.99 7.36 46.94
CA GLY A 19 16.74 8.11 46.79
C GLY A 19 16.66 8.99 45.54
N GLY A 20 17.81 9.42 44.99
CA GLY A 20 17.86 10.27 43.79
C GLY A 20 17.64 9.54 42.47
N LEU A 21 17.76 8.21 42.43
CA LEU A 21 17.70 7.44 41.18
C LEU A 21 16.27 7.04 40.77
N VAL A 22 15.31 7.08 41.70
CA VAL A 22 13.93 6.64 41.44
C VAL A 22 13.08 7.75 40.79
N ALA A 23 13.41 9.03 41.05
CA ALA A 23 12.66 10.16 40.48
C ALA A 23 12.88 10.37 38.97
N ALA A 24 13.95 9.81 38.39
CA ALA A 24 14.24 9.94 36.97
C ALA A 24 13.43 8.96 36.09
N CYS A 25 12.79 7.95 36.68
CA CYS A 25 11.99 6.95 35.94
C CYS A 25 10.49 7.30 35.90
N ALA A 26 10.04 8.31 36.63
CA ALA A 26 8.63 8.71 36.73
C ALA A 26 8.23 9.85 35.78
N LEU A 27 9.19 10.43 35.05
CA LEU A 27 8.84 11.35 33.97
C LEU A 27 8.36 10.52 32.77
N PRO A 28 7.17 10.78 32.22
CA PRO A 28 6.78 10.16 30.97
C PRO A 28 7.85 10.57 29.96
N ARG A 29 8.61 9.58 29.46
CA ARG A 29 9.49 9.80 28.32
C ARG A 29 8.57 10.18 27.18
N VAL A 30 8.39 11.48 26.95
CA VAL A 30 7.80 11.99 25.74
C VAL A 30 8.76 11.53 24.65
N ALA A 31 8.42 10.42 24.01
CA ALA A 31 9.18 9.90 22.90
C ALA A 31 9.03 10.93 21.77
N PHE A 32 9.96 11.87 21.69
CA PHE A 32 10.18 12.71 20.49
C PHE A 32 10.75 11.88 19.32
N GLY A 33 10.38 10.60 19.26
CA GLY A 33 10.86 9.60 18.32
C GLY A 33 9.69 9.15 17.47
N GLN A 34 9.20 10.09 16.67
CA GLN A 34 8.55 9.95 15.38
C GLN A 34 7.81 11.28 15.22
N THR A 35 8.46 12.23 14.53
CA THR A 35 7.69 12.97 13.53
C THR A 35 7.10 11.87 12.66
N GLY A 36 5.91 11.38 13.04
CA GLY A 36 5.07 10.65 12.14
C GLY A 36 4.97 11.60 10.98
N LYS A 37 5.76 11.34 9.93
CA LYS A 37 5.47 11.84 8.61
C LYS A 37 4.09 11.26 8.43
N ARG A 38 3.07 12.04 8.82
CA ARG A 38 1.66 11.71 8.65
C ARG A 38 1.67 11.25 7.22
N ILE A 39 1.43 9.96 6.98
CA ILE A 39 1.33 9.46 5.62
C ILE A 39 0.26 10.37 5.07
N GLN A 40 0.69 11.36 4.28
CA GLN A 40 -0.22 12.29 3.66
C GLN A 40 -1.19 11.36 2.95
N PRO A 41 -2.51 11.46 3.17
CA PRO A 41 -3.44 10.64 2.43
C PRO A 41 -3.07 10.79 0.96
N ILE A 42 -2.45 9.75 0.39
CA ILE A 42 -2.07 9.76 -1.00
C ILE A 42 -3.36 9.38 -1.67
N ASP A 43 -4.05 10.36 -2.25
CA ASP A 43 -5.12 10.04 -3.17
C ASP A 43 -4.46 9.43 -4.41
N ALA A 44 -4.42 8.10 -4.43
CA ALA A 44 -3.73 7.30 -5.43
C ALA A 44 -4.76 6.42 -6.11
N THR A 45 -4.91 6.59 -7.41
CA THR A 45 -5.71 5.69 -8.24
C THR A 45 -4.79 4.58 -8.76
N PHE A 46 -5.21 3.33 -8.61
CA PHE A 46 -4.62 2.18 -9.30
C PHE A 46 -5.69 1.53 -10.16
N LEU A 47 -5.31 1.05 -11.33
CA LEU A 47 -6.20 0.23 -12.15
C LEU A 47 -5.93 -1.24 -11.82
N PHE A 48 -6.97 -1.98 -11.45
CA PHE A 48 -6.88 -3.42 -11.28
C PHE A 48 -7.65 -4.10 -12.41
N VAL A 49 -7.00 -5.05 -13.08
CA VAL A 49 -7.62 -5.91 -14.09
C VAL A 49 -7.33 -7.37 -13.74
N ALA A 50 -8.31 -8.23 -13.96
CA ALA A 50 -8.17 -9.65 -13.70
C ALA A 50 -8.72 -10.47 -14.85
N ASP A 51 -8.30 -11.74 -14.89
CA ASP A 51 -8.86 -12.75 -15.79
C ASP A 51 -8.85 -12.27 -17.25
N ILE A 52 -7.67 -11.81 -17.68
CA ILE A 52 -7.45 -11.28 -19.04
C ILE A 52 -7.63 -12.40 -20.07
N HIS A 53 -7.25 -13.63 -19.72
CA HIS A 53 -7.46 -14.80 -20.58
C HIS A 53 -6.92 -14.58 -22.01
N ALA A 54 -5.71 -14.00 -22.10
CA ALA A 54 -5.08 -13.76 -23.38
C ALA A 54 -4.56 -15.06 -23.98
N CYS A 55 -4.68 -15.21 -25.30
CA CYS A 55 -4.10 -16.33 -26.02
C CYS A 55 -2.85 -15.91 -26.79
N ARG A 56 -1.91 -16.85 -26.93
CA ARG A 56 -0.68 -16.70 -27.68
C ARG A 56 -0.99 -16.64 -29.17
N MET A 57 -0.42 -15.64 -29.85
CA MET A 57 -0.67 -15.40 -31.28
C MET A 57 0.58 -15.51 -32.15
N ALA A 58 1.77 -15.55 -31.54
CA ALA A 58 3.05 -15.54 -32.27
C ALA A 58 3.22 -16.72 -33.24
N SER A 59 2.58 -17.85 -32.96
CA SER A 59 2.62 -19.09 -33.76
C SER A 59 1.27 -19.44 -34.38
N GLY A 60 0.36 -18.48 -34.48
CA GLY A 60 -1.04 -18.68 -34.83
C GLY A 60 -1.92 -18.89 -33.59
N LEU A 61 -3.20 -18.53 -33.72
CA LEU A 61 -4.17 -18.61 -32.65
C LEU A 61 -4.74 -20.02 -32.54
N SER A 62 -4.86 -20.55 -31.32
CA SER A 62 -5.50 -21.86 -31.12
C SER A 62 -6.97 -21.84 -31.58
N PRO A 63 -7.51 -22.94 -32.14
CA PRO A 63 -8.90 -22.97 -32.62
C PRO A 63 -9.94 -22.64 -31.55
N ASN A 64 -9.69 -23.02 -30.29
CA ASN A 64 -10.58 -22.75 -29.17
C ASN A 64 -10.56 -21.25 -28.81
N CYS A 65 -9.38 -20.63 -28.75
CA CYS A 65 -9.26 -19.20 -28.50
C CYS A 65 -9.98 -18.36 -29.56
N LEU A 66 -9.92 -18.77 -30.83
CA LEU A 66 -10.66 -18.09 -31.89
C LEU A 66 -12.18 -18.18 -31.69
N GLN A 67 -12.70 -19.36 -31.36
CA GLN A 67 -14.13 -19.58 -31.10
C GLN A 67 -14.62 -18.78 -29.89
N GLU A 68 -13.77 -18.63 -28.88
CA GLU A 68 -14.03 -17.82 -27.69
C GLU A 68 -13.83 -16.31 -27.93
N GLY A 69 -13.40 -15.91 -29.13
CA GLY A 69 -13.21 -14.51 -29.50
C GLY A 69 -11.94 -13.86 -28.93
N LYS A 70 -11.01 -14.66 -28.38
CA LYS A 70 -9.72 -14.24 -27.79
C LYS A 70 -8.70 -13.89 -28.87
N THR A 71 -9.04 -12.87 -29.66
CA THR A 71 -8.28 -12.41 -30.83
C THR A 71 -7.40 -11.21 -30.48
N ASP A 72 -6.42 -10.91 -31.35
CA ASP A 72 -5.59 -9.70 -31.23
C ASP A 72 -6.44 -8.44 -31.16
N ALA A 73 -7.48 -8.36 -32.01
CA ALA A 73 -8.42 -7.25 -32.00
C ALA A 73 -9.15 -7.12 -30.66
N ALA A 74 -9.48 -8.22 -29.98
CA ALA A 74 -10.10 -8.18 -28.66
C ALA A 74 -9.14 -7.68 -27.59
N LEU A 75 -7.89 -8.16 -27.61
CA LEU A 75 -6.85 -7.70 -26.69
C LEU A 75 -6.54 -6.21 -26.88
N LEU A 76 -6.39 -5.75 -28.13
CA LEU A 76 -6.16 -4.35 -28.45
C LEU A 76 -7.32 -3.45 -28.03
N ARG A 77 -8.58 -3.92 -28.12
CA ARG A 77 -9.73 -3.19 -27.56
C ARG A 77 -9.63 -3.05 -26.05
N ASN A 78 -9.20 -4.09 -25.34
CA ASN A 78 -8.98 -4.03 -23.90
C ASN A 78 -7.88 -3.00 -23.57
N VAL A 79 -6.70 -3.11 -24.22
CA VAL A 79 -5.60 -2.15 -24.05
C VAL A 79 -6.04 -0.70 -24.33
N ALA A 80 -6.79 -0.46 -25.40
CA ALA A 80 -7.32 0.85 -25.72
C ALA A 80 -8.25 1.40 -24.62
N ALA A 81 -9.09 0.54 -24.03
CA ALA A 81 -9.95 0.92 -22.92
C ALA A 81 -9.15 1.28 -21.67
N LEU A 82 -8.12 0.48 -21.31
CA LEU A 82 -7.24 0.77 -20.17
C LEU A 82 -6.48 2.08 -20.36
N ASN A 83 -5.94 2.33 -21.54
CA ASN A 83 -5.22 3.56 -21.85
C ASN A 83 -6.11 4.81 -21.79
N ALA A 84 -7.40 4.67 -22.12
CA ALA A 84 -8.36 5.76 -22.12
C ALA A 84 -9.08 5.97 -20.78
N ILE A 85 -8.81 5.16 -19.74
CA ILE A 85 -9.62 5.13 -18.52
C ILE A 85 -9.60 6.46 -17.75
N ALA A 86 -8.46 7.15 -17.75
CA ALA A 86 -8.29 8.44 -17.06
C ALA A 86 -9.15 9.56 -17.69
N ASP A 87 -9.65 9.38 -18.92
CA ASP A 87 -10.55 10.32 -19.58
C ASP A 87 -12.03 10.01 -19.32
N LYS A 88 -12.31 8.95 -18.56
CA LYS A 88 -13.67 8.54 -18.21
C LYS A 88 -14.09 9.10 -16.85
N LYS A 89 -15.36 8.93 -16.55
CA LYS A 89 -15.96 9.27 -15.26
C LYS A 89 -16.33 8.00 -14.50
N TRP A 90 -16.26 8.06 -13.19
CA TRP A 90 -16.88 7.05 -12.34
C TRP A 90 -18.38 6.98 -12.64
N PRO A 91 -18.96 5.78 -12.85
CA PRO A 91 -20.36 5.64 -13.18
C PRO A 91 -21.21 6.18 -12.02
N ALA A 92 -22.09 7.14 -12.32
CA ALA A 92 -23.07 7.61 -11.35
C ALA A 92 -24.23 6.61 -11.19
N GLU A 93 -24.54 5.91 -12.26
CA GLU A 93 -25.59 4.90 -12.33
C GLU A 93 -25.13 3.71 -13.18
N ILE A 94 -25.66 2.53 -12.88
CA ILE A 94 -25.58 1.31 -13.69
C ILE A 94 -27.01 0.78 -13.80
N ASP A 95 -27.48 0.56 -15.03
CA ASP A 95 -28.85 0.11 -15.32
C ASP A 95 -29.94 0.95 -14.63
N GLY A 96 -29.72 2.27 -14.55
CA GLY A 96 -30.64 3.23 -13.91
C GLY A 96 -30.60 3.21 -12.38
N VAL A 97 -29.68 2.45 -11.76
CA VAL A 97 -29.51 2.39 -10.30
C VAL A 97 -28.24 3.14 -9.91
N SER A 98 -28.36 4.05 -8.92
CA SER A 98 -27.20 4.79 -8.39
C SER A 98 -26.12 3.85 -7.86
N THR A 99 -24.86 4.13 -8.18
CA THR A 99 -23.74 3.28 -7.77
C THR A 99 -23.32 3.48 -6.31
N GLY A 100 -23.69 4.60 -5.70
CA GLY A 100 -23.26 4.96 -4.34
C GLY A 100 -21.75 5.18 -4.18
N LEU A 101 -20.97 5.19 -5.27
CA LEU A 101 -19.53 5.43 -5.21
C LEU A 101 -19.26 6.85 -4.71
N HIS A 102 -18.30 7.01 -3.81
CA HIS A 102 -17.93 8.31 -3.25
C HIS A 102 -17.60 9.36 -4.33
N LEU A 103 -17.00 8.92 -5.43
CA LEU A 103 -16.57 9.75 -6.55
C LEU A 103 -17.50 9.62 -7.78
N ALA A 104 -18.71 9.08 -7.63
CA ALA A 104 -19.70 8.94 -8.70
C ALA A 104 -19.86 10.23 -9.54
N GLY A 105 -19.83 10.11 -10.87
CA GLY A 105 -19.97 11.22 -11.81
C GLY A 105 -18.74 12.13 -11.97
N THR A 106 -17.71 11.96 -11.13
CA THR A 106 -16.44 12.67 -11.26
C THR A 106 -15.48 11.94 -12.20
N ARG A 107 -14.44 12.63 -12.67
CA ARG A 107 -13.42 12.03 -13.55
C ARG A 107 -12.59 11.00 -12.77
N ILE A 108 -12.22 9.90 -13.43
CA ILE A 108 -11.29 8.91 -12.86
C ILE A 108 -9.90 9.56 -12.78
N GLY A 109 -9.25 9.47 -11.61
CA GLY A 109 -7.89 9.98 -11.42
C GLY A 109 -6.88 9.25 -12.31
N THR A 110 -5.80 9.92 -12.71
CA THR A 110 -4.74 9.27 -13.49
C THR A 110 -4.15 8.10 -12.70
N PRO A 111 -4.21 6.86 -13.21
CA PRO A 111 -3.67 5.72 -12.48
C PRO A 111 -2.15 5.83 -12.31
N LEU A 112 -1.66 5.54 -11.10
CA LEU A 112 -0.22 5.45 -10.82
C LEU A 112 0.38 4.11 -11.25
N GLY A 113 -0.47 3.13 -11.54
CA GLY A 113 -0.06 1.82 -12.01
C GLY A 113 -1.25 0.94 -12.40
N LEU A 114 -0.92 -0.10 -13.15
CA LEU A 114 -1.81 -1.21 -13.49
C LEU A 114 -1.39 -2.43 -12.67
N VAL A 115 -2.34 -3.01 -11.96
CA VAL A 115 -2.18 -4.27 -11.23
C VAL A 115 -2.97 -5.33 -11.96
N THR A 116 -2.29 -6.38 -12.40
CA THR A 116 -2.90 -7.54 -13.07
C THR A 116 -2.98 -8.70 -12.09
N GLY A 117 -4.16 -9.29 -11.91
CA GLY A 117 -4.36 -10.49 -11.11
C GLY A 117 -5.11 -11.59 -11.86
N GLY A 118 -5.26 -12.76 -11.25
CA GLY A 118 -5.98 -13.89 -11.86
C GLY A 118 -5.28 -14.47 -13.09
N ASP A 119 -6.07 -15.09 -13.96
CA ASP A 119 -5.55 -15.80 -15.14
C ASP A 119 -5.25 -14.83 -16.27
N ILE A 120 -3.97 -14.57 -16.49
CA ILE A 120 -3.51 -13.64 -17.52
C ILE A 120 -3.55 -14.29 -18.91
N THR A 121 -3.25 -15.59 -18.99
CA THR A 121 -3.12 -16.33 -20.25
C THR A 121 -3.79 -17.70 -20.19
N ASP A 122 -4.36 -18.18 -21.30
CA ASP A 122 -5.03 -19.49 -21.37
C ASP A 122 -4.25 -20.62 -22.02
N ASP A 123 -3.32 -20.30 -22.91
CA ASP A 123 -2.64 -21.30 -23.75
C ASP A 123 -1.12 -21.35 -23.51
N GLY A 124 -0.69 -20.95 -22.31
CA GLY A 124 0.66 -21.17 -21.81
C GLY A 124 1.67 -20.06 -22.09
N GLY A 125 1.27 -18.97 -22.78
CA GLY A 125 2.14 -17.82 -23.08
C GLY A 125 3.08 -18.06 -24.25
#